data_AF-A0AAN8X0N4-F1
#
_entry.id   AF-A0AAN8X0N4-F1
#
_cell.length_a   1.000
_cell.length_b   1.000
_cell.length_c   1.000
_cell.angle_alpha   90.00
_cell.angle_beta   90.00
_cell.angle_gamma   90.00
#
_symmetry.space_group_name_H-M   'P 1'
#
loop_
_entity.id
_entity.type
_entity.pdbx_description
1 polymer ?
#
loop_
_entity_poly.entity_id
_entity_poly.type
_entity_poly.pdbx_seq_one_letter_code
_entity_poly.pdbx_strand_id
1 'polypeptide(L)'
;MTGPDVNLEIDWPKLTSHDAGAVYFDNLTGVNYTFGFAIPNMILFNDLNDTGKIDTIPEEYRLYVPMTDFMWKIKETFSSSQHEAGVLFETVEFRGEPMPNDTRILIEVVSHGFEGRNKVLPHLITTPDSAQFDIVLDHLILNLTGAQLHNDEITAISGFENPRWAMELVPFSMEDKDDVDEGYTYATFKSLDDEHSPGVFNVDEITTFLSRQTKHGGYLQWRPVSYLTSDRDINHSTFPNINHTFPSLEELDEPINKSLAFAVFGENLVRRMVSTKIIVSYGEPKDNFYTGSKYTTWTLAYGVGIPPEETFSTLVIIVISLGIGIPSLVFVVGGSFVGYRKCRDK
;
A
#
# COMPACT_ATOMS: atom_id res chain seq x y z
N MET A 1 8.43 1.10 -16.49
CA MET A 1 8.09 1.76 -17.77
C MET A 1 9.04 1.27 -18.84
N THR A 2 8.49 0.68 -19.90
CA THR A 2 9.26 0.14 -21.02
C THR A 2 8.75 0.70 -22.34
N GLY A 3 9.55 0.59 -23.39
CA GLY A 3 9.09 0.74 -24.77
C GLY A 3 8.12 -0.40 -25.16
N PRO A 4 7.36 -0.22 -26.25
CA PRO A 4 6.34 -1.17 -26.68
C PRO A 4 6.89 -2.54 -27.11
N ASP A 5 8.15 -2.60 -27.52
CA ASP A 5 8.79 -3.80 -28.07
C ASP A 5 9.69 -4.53 -27.05
N VAL A 6 9.55 -4.24 -25.76
CA VAL A 6 10.32 -4.90 -24.69
C VAL A 6 9.50 -6.06 -24.13
N ASN A 7 10.08 -7.27 -24.16
CA ASN A 7 9.48 -8.48 -23.61
C ASN A 7 10.11 -8.86 -22.27
N LEU A 8 9.30 -9.42 -21.39
CA LEU A 8 9.75 -10.05 -20.15
C LEU A 8 10.06 -11.52 -20.42
N GLU A 9 11.29 -11.93 -20.13
CA GLU A 9 11.77 -13.30 -20.28
C GLU A 9 12.01 -13.94 -18.91
N ILE A 10 11.73 -15.24 -18.82
CA ILE A 10 11.83 -16.02 -17.58
C ILE A 10 12.65 -17.30 -17.82
N ASP A 11 13.77 -17.43 -17.12
CA ASP A 11 14.56 -18.66 -17.00
C ASP A 11 14.00 -19.48 -15.83
N TRP A 12 13.08 -20.40 -16.13
CA TRP A 12 12.39 -21.21 -15.12
C TRP A 12 13.33 -22.03 -14.21
N PRO A 13 14.36 -22.73 -14.73
CA PRO A 13 15.35 -23.38 -13.88
C PRO A 13 15.99 -22.42 -12.87
N LYS A 14 16.48 -21.26 -13.31
CA LYS A 14 17.08 -20.26 -12.40
C LYS A 14 16.07 -19.72 -11.40
N LEU A 15 14.85 -19.42 -11.85
CA LEU A 15 13.80 -18.88 -10.98
C LEU A 15 13.46 -19.87 -9.86
N THR A 16 13.37 -21.16 -10.20
CA THR A 16 13.09 -22.24 -9.24
C THR A 16 14.25 -22.46 -8.26
N SER A 17 15.49 -22.15 -8.68
CA SER A 17 16.69 -22.18 -7.83
C SER A 17 16.93 -20.89 -7.05
N HIS A 18 16.05 -19.89 -7.17
CA HIS A 18 16.19 -18.56 -6.56
C HIS A 18 17.45 -17.80 -7.01
N ASP A 19 17.89 -18.02 -8.24
CA ASP A 19 19.06 -17.35 -8.79
C ASP A 19 18.73 -15.94 -9.30
N ALA A 20 19.67 -15.02 -9.14
CA ALA A 20 19.58 -13.68 -9.72
C ALA A 20 19.64 -13.73 -11.27
N GLY A 21 18.94 -12.80 -11.91
CA GLY A 21 18.82 -12.73 -13.37
C GLY A 21 17.98 -13.86 -13.97
N ALA A 22 17.13 -14.50 -13.16
CA ALA A 22 16.13 -15.45 -13.64
C ALA A 22 14.98 -14.78 -14.39
N VAL A 23 14.73 -13.50 -14.10
CA VAL A 23 13.72 -12.68 -14.79
C VAL A 23 14.41 -11.44 -15.34
N TYR A 24 14.26 -11.19 -16.64
CA TYR A 24 14.96 -10.09 -17.29
C TYR A 24 14.17 -9.57 -18.49
N PHE A 25 14.49 -8.36 -18.92
CA PHE A 25 13.96 -7.80 -20.15
C PHE A 25 14.90 -8.12 -21.32
N ASP A 26 14.35 -8.55 -22.44
CA ASP A 26 15.10 -8.89 -23.66
C ASP A 26 15.91 -7.70 -24.21
N ASN A 27 15.38 -6.48 -24.06
CA ASN A 27 16.00 -5.24 -24.47
C ASN A 27 16.05 -4.21 -23.33
N LEU A 28 17.17 -4.22 -22.59
CA LEU A 28 17.42 -3.28 -21.49
C LEU A 28 17.43 -1.81 -21.94
N THR A 29 17.78 -1.51 -23.19
CA THR A 29 17.78 -0.11 -23.69
C THR A 29 16.37 0.45 -23.87
N GLY A 30 15.36 -0.42 -23.92
CA GLY A 30 13.96 -0.03 -23.93
C GLY A 30 13.34 0.13 -22.54
N VAL A 31 14.07 -0.15 -21.46
CA VAL A 31 13.59 0.04 -20.08
C VAL A 31 13.95 1.45 -19.63
N ASN A 32 12.95 2.32 -19.53
CA ASN A 32 13.15 3.72 -19.16
C ASN A 32 13.26 3.91 -17.65
N TYR A 33 12.49 3.13 -16.89
CA TYR A 33 12.45 3.26 -15.43
C TYR A 33 11.86 2.01 -14.78
N THR A 34 12.40 1.64 -13.62
CA THR A 34 11.88 0.54 -12.80
C THR A 34 11.65 0.97 -11.36
N PHE A 35 10.50 0.56 -10.83
CA PHE A 35 10.10 0.73 -9.45
C PHE A 35 9.19 -0.43 -9.04
N GLY A 36 9.30 -0.85 -7.80
CA GLY A 36 8.47 -1.89 -7.23
C GLY A 36 8.73 -2.02 -5.74
N PHE A 37 8.12 -3.04 -5.13
CA PHE A 37 8.39 -3.39 -3.74
C PHE A 37 8.33 -4.90 -3.56
N ALA A 38 9.01 -5.38 -2.53
CA ALA A 38 8.91 -6.75 -2.04
C ALA A 38 8.30 -6.75 -0.63
N ILE A 39 7.66 -7.86 -0.27
CA ILE A 39 7.13 -8.10 1.07
C ILE A 39 7.88 -9.30 1.65
N PRO A 40 9.03 -9.09 2.30
CA PRO A 40 9.82 -10.20 2.83
C PRO A 40 9.14 -10.87 4.04
N ASN A 41 8.63 -10.09 4.99
CA ASN A 41 8.17 -10.59 6.28
C ASN A 41 6.80 -10.02 6.67
N MET A 42 5.97 -10.85 7.26
CA MET A 42 4.96 -10.42 8.23
C MET A 42 5.58 -10.41 9.62
N ILE A 43 5.09 -9.56 10.51
CA ILE A 43 5.60 -9.44 11.88
C ILE A 43 4.40 -9.49 12.83
N LEU A 44 4.35 -10.49 13.69
CA LEU A 44 3.43 -10.48 14.83
C LEU A 44 4.15 -9.82 16.00
N PHE A 45 3.55 -8.81 16.62
CA PHE A 45 4.16 -8.14 17.78
C PHE A 45 3.17 -7.98 18.93
N ASN A 46 3.70 -7.95 20.15
CA ASN A 46 2.91 -7.72 21.36
C ASN A 46 2.86 -6.23 21.69
N ASP A 47 1.73 -5.56 21.44
CA ASP A 47 1.56 -4.13 21.67
C ASP A 47 1.25 -3.83 23.14
N LEU A 48 2.30 -3.82 23.96
CA LEU A 48 2.20 -3.68 25.41
C LEU A 48 1.53 -2.37 25.87
N ASN A 49 1.62 -1.32 25.05
CA ASN A 49 1.14 0.03 25.38
C ASN A 49 -0.13 0.42 24.60
N ASP A 50 -0.69 -0.49 23.79
CA ASP A 50 -1.87 -0.26 22.96
C ASP A 50 -1.75 1.02 22.11
N THR A 51 -0.68 1.08 21.32
CA THR A 51 -0.36 2.25 20.48
C THR A 51 -0.59 2.00 18.99
N GLY A 52 -0.68 0.75 18.56
CA GLY A 52 -0.68 0.35 17.15
C GLY A 52 0.69 0.44 16.46
N LYS A 53 1.73 0.92 17.15
CA LYS A 53 3.05 1.22 16.57
C LYS A 53 4.12 0.23 17.00
N ILE A 54 4.77 -0.39 16.02
CA ILE A 54 5.84 -1.36 16.29
C ILE A 54 7.16 -0.70 16.74
N ASP A 55 7.42 0.56 16.36
CA ASP A 55 8.69 1.26 16.59
C ASP A 55 9.16 1.27 18.05
N THR A 56 8.23 1.22 19.00
CA THR A 56 8.51 1.25 20.45
C THR A 56 8.60 -0.13 21.10
N ILE A 57 8.31 -1.19 20.33
CA ILE A 57 8.22 -2.56 20.82
C ILE A 57 9.60 -3.22 20.75
N PRO A 58 10.16 -3.78 21.83
CA PRO A 58 11.44 -4.48 21.78
C PRO A 58 11.42 -5.74 20.90
N GLU A 59 12.59 -6.14 20.40
CA GLU A 59 12.73 -7.23 19.42
C GLU A 59 12.25 -8.59 19.97
N GLU A 60 12.41 -8.84 21.27
CA GLU A 60 11.95 -10.05 21.94
C GLU A 60 10.42 -10.20 21.99
N TYR A 61 9.67 -9.12 21.72
CA TYR A 61 8.22 -9.10 21.61
C TYR A 61 7.73 -9.06 20.15
N ARG A 62 8.62 -9.38 19.21
CA ARG A 62 8.34 -9.46 17.78
C ARG A 62 8.64 -10.87 17.28
N LEU A 63 7.75 -11.41 16.46
CA LEU A 63 7.89 -12.69 15.79
C LEU A 63 7.82 -12.43 14.29
N TYR A 64 8.97 -12.59 13.63
CA TYR A 64 9.08 -12.47 12.17
C TYR A 64 8.59 -13.76 11.51
N VAL A 65 7.73 -13.59 10.51
CA VAL A 65 7.13 -14.65 9.73
C VAL A 65 7.49 -14.42 8.27
N PRO A 66 8.52 -15.11 7.75
CA PRO A 66 8.92 -14.99 6.36
C PRO A 66 7.76 -15.31 5.41
N MET A 67 7.57 -14.50 4.37
CA MET A 67 6.54 -14.76 3.35
C MET A 67 6.83 -16.05 2.56
N THR A 68 8.08 -16.53 2.59
CA THR A 68 8.51 -17.82 2.04
C THR A 68 8.02 -19.02 2.83
N ASP A 69 7.57 -18.84 4.08
CA ASP A 69 6.98 -19.93 4.88
C ASP A 69 5.57 -20.28 4.40
N PHE A 70 4.95 -19.44 3.58
CA PHE A 70 3.60 -19.67 3.04
C PHE A 70 3.66 -20.26 1.63
N MET A 71 2.77 -21.22 1.36
CA MET A 71 2.44 -21.60 -0.01
C MET A 71 1.15 -20.92 -0.47
N TRP A 72 1.15 -20.52 -1.73
CA TRP A 72 0.09 -19.74 -2.34
C TRP A 72 -0.55 -20.50 -3.49
N LYS A 73 -1.85 -20.30 -3.68
CA LYS A 73 -2.55 -20.64 -4.93
C LYS A 73 -3.13 -19.39 -5.55
N ILE A 74 -3.31 -19.43 -6.86
CA ILE A 74 -4.17 -18.49 -7.56
C ILE A 74 -5.61 -18.87 -7.22
N LYS A 75 -6.32 -17.98 -6.53
CA LYS A 75 -7.73 -18.14 -6.18
C LYS A 75 -8.63 -17.71 -7.33
N GLU A 76 -8.31 -16.57 -7.93
CA GLU A 76 -9.07 -16.01 -9.03
C GLU A 76 -8.15 -15.20 -9.95
N THR A 77 -8.46 -15.22 -11.25
CA THR A 77 -7.92 -14.28 -12.23
C THR A 77 -9.10 -13.67 -12.96
N PHE A 78 -9.09 -12.37 -13.11
CA PHE A 78 -10.12 -11.68 -13.86
C PHE A 78 -9.47 -10.74 -14.88
N SER A 79 -10.08 -10.72 -16.05
CA SER A 79 -9.77 -9.74 -17.08
C SER A 79 -11.09 -9.33 -17.70
N SER A 80 -11.42 -8.06 -17.61
CA SER A 80 -12.59 -7.51 -18.24
C SER A 80 -12.25 -7.05 -19.66
N SER A 81 -13.23 -7.06 -20.56
CA SER A 81 -13.12 -6.39 -21.86
C SER A 81 -12.93 -4.87 -21.74
N GLN A 82 -12.98 -4.32 -20.52
CA GLN A 82 -12.93 -2.89 -20.20
C GLN A 82 -11.57 -2.41 -19.70
N HIS A 83 -10.48 -3.12 -20.00
CA HIS A 83 -9.10 -2.76 -19.63
C HIS A 83 -8.78 -2.88 -18.14
N GLU A 84 -9.42 -3.80 -17.42
CA GLU A 84 -9.05 -4.17 -16.05
C GLU A 84 -8.53 -5.60 -16.06
N ALA A 85 -7.40 -5.84 -15.39
CA ALA A 85 -6.84 -7.17 -15.23
C ALA A 85 -6.26 -7.32 -13.83
N GLY A 86 -6.60 -8.42 -13.17
CA GLY A 86 -6.17 -8.69 -11.81
C GLY A 86 -6.05 -10.16 -11.48
N VAL A 87 -5.37 -10.42 -10.38
CA VAL A 87 -5.15 -11.75 -9.81
C VAL A 87 -5.29 -11.69 -8.30
N LEU A 88 -6.00 -12.68 -7.76
CA LEU A 88 -6.19 -12.88 -6.32
C LEU A 88 -5.44 -14.15 -5.91
N PHE A 89 -4.49 -13.98 -5.00
CA PHE A 89 -3.75 -15.07 -4.37
C PHE A 89 -4.33 -15.38 -2.99
N GLU A 90 -4.28 -16.66 -2.61
CA GLU A 90 -4.70 -17.14 -1.30
C GLU A 90 -3.67 -18.13 -0.76
N THR A 91 -3.30 -17.99 0.52
CA THR A 91 -2.45 -18.95 1.22
C THR A 91 -3.15 -20.28 1.43
N VAL A 92 -2.44 -21.39 1.25
CA VAL A 92 -2.97 -22.76 1.45
C VAL A 92 -2.20 -23.57 2.49
N GLU A 93 -0.91 -23.29 2.66
CA GLU A 93 -0.06 -23.94 3.65
C GLU A 93 0.86 -22.93 4.34
N PHE A 94 1.24 -23.26 5.57
CA PHE A 94 2.26 -22.56 6.35
C PHE A 94 3.25 -23.57 6.91
N ARG A 95 4.53 -23.43 6.57
CA ARG A 95 5.63 -24.35 6.96
C ARG A 95 5.37 -25.81 6.60
N GLY A 96 4.75 -26.04 5.43
CA GLY A 96 4.44 -27.37 4.90
C GLY A 96 3.21 -28.04 5.51
N GLU A 97 2.49 -27.35 6.41
CA GLU A 97 1.23 -27.82 6.97
C GLU A 97 0.06 -27.00 6.40
N PRO A 98 -1.11 -27.61 6.15
CA PRO A 98 -2.30 -26.88 5.72
C PRO A 98 -2.66 -25.73 6.67
N MET A 99 -3.13 -24.61 6.11
CA MET A 99 -3.57 -23.48 6.92
C MET A 99 -4.69 -23.90 7.91
N PRO A 100 -4.59 -23.54 9.20
CA PRO A 100 -5.58 -23.92 10.21
C PRO A 100 -6.88 -23.10 10.10
N ASN A 101 -8.01 -23.63 10.59
CA ASN A 101 -9.23 -22.90 11.01
C ASN A 101 -9.58 -21.61 10.21
N ASP A 102 -9.85 -21.75 8.91
CA ASP A 102 -10.21 -20.66 7.98
C ASP A 102 -9.19 -19.51 7.84
N THR A 103 -8.03 -19.60 8.50
CA THR A 103 -6.91 -18.66 8.42
C THR A 103 -6.43 -18.54 6.99
N ARG A 104 -6.40 -17.31 6.48
CA ARG A 104 -5.90 -17.02 5.14
C ARG A 104 -5.34 -15.61 5.04
N ILE A 105 -4.31 -15.48 4.22
CA ILE A 105 -3.88 -14.20 3.67
C ILE A 105 -4.38 -14.16 2.22
N LEU A 106 -5.06 -13.08 1.88
CA LEU A 106 -5.46 -12.78 0.51
C LEU A 106 -4.61 -11.62 0.01
N ILE A 107 -4.07 -11.76 -1.19
CA ILE A 107 -3.37 -10.68 -1.88
C ILE A 107 -4.01 -10.50 -3.24
N GLU A 108 -4.58 -9.33 -3.48
CA GLU A 108 -5.09 -8.94 -4.79
C GLU A 108 -4.14 -7.93 -5.43
N VAL A 109 -3.83 -8.14 -6.71
CA VAL A 109 -3.12 -7.17 -7.53
C VAL A 109 -3.97 -6.86 -8.76
N VAL A 110 -4.30 -5.59 -8.96
CA VAL A 110 -5.18 -5.14 -10.06
C VAL A 110 -4.54 -4.00 -10.83
N SER A 111 -4.56 -4.12 -12.14
CA SER A 111 -4.14 -3.08 -13.10
C SER A 111 -5.35 -2.54 -13.86
N HIS A 112 -5.29 -1.25 -14.20
CA HIS A 112 -6.35 -0.53 -14.89
C HIS A 112 -5.79 0.16 -16.13
N GLY A 113 -6.50 0.13 -17.24
CA GLY A 113 -6.10 0.79 -18.50
C GLY A 113 -6.72 2.17 -18.71
N PHE A 114 -7.38 2.73 -17.69
CA PHE A 114 -7.99 4.05 -17.74
C PHE A 114 -7.95 4.74 -16.37
N GLU A 115 -8.10 6.06 -16.38
CA GLU A 115 -8.22 6.85 -15.16
C GLU A 115 -9.60 6.67 -14.51
N GLY A 116 -9.62 6.41 -13.21
CA GLY A 116 -10.86 6.13 -12.49
C GLY A 116 -10.65 5.94 -11.00
N ARG A 117 -11.49 5.11 -10.39
CA ARG A 117 -11.37 4.71 -8.98
C ARG A 117 -11.69 3.23 -8.84
N ASN A 118 -11.02 2.59 -7.88
CA ASN A 118 -11.34 1.22 -7.52
C ASN A 118 -12.74 1.15 -6.88
N LYS A 119 -13.47 0.07 -7.19
CA LYS A 119 -14.79 -0.24 -6.61
C LYS A 119 -14.71 -0.70 -5.16
N VAL A 120 -13.54 -1.12 -4.69
CA VAL A 120 -13.32 -1.52 -3.29
C VAL A 120 -12.81 -0.32 -2.50
N LEU A 121 -13.31 -0.14 -1.27
CA LEU A 121 -12.83 0.89 -0.36
C LEU A 121 -11.34 0.66 -0.06
N PRO A 122 -10.51 1.72 0.00
CA PRO A 122 -10.88 3.13 0.11
C PRO A 122 -10.92 3.89 -1.24
N HIS A 123 -11.39 3.25 -2.32
CA HIS A 123 -11.63 3.86 -3.63
C HIS A 123 -10.45 4.72 -4.15
N LEU A 124 -9.23 4.20 -3.98
CA LEU A 124 -8.01 4.85 -4.48
C LEU A 124 -8.15 5.11 -5.98
N ILE A 125 -7.59 6.25 -6.42
CA ILE A 125 -7.55 6.62 -7.83
C ILE A 125 -6.75 5.55 -8.60
N THR A 126 -7.25 5.19 -9.77
CA THR A 126 -6.60 4.27 -10.70
C THR A 126 -6.11 5.05 -11.90
N THR A 127 -4.92 4.72 -12.42
CA THR A 127 -4.39 5.28 -13.66
C THR A 127 -3.79 4.17 -14.54
N PRO A 128 -3.61 4.39 -15.85
CA PRO A 128 -2.92 3.44 -16.73
C PRO A 128 -1.49 3.08 -16.31
N ASP A 129 -0.83 3.98 -15.57
CA ASP A 129 0.56 3.84 -15.13
C ASP A 129 0.67 3.29 -13.69
N SER A 130 -0.44 2.82 -13.12
CA SER A 130 -0.51 2.28 -11.76
C SER A 130 -1.20 0.94 -11.68
N ALA A 131 -0.88 0.24 -10.61
CA ALA A 131 -1.61 -0.92 -10.15
C ALA A 131 -1.97 -0.72 -8.67
N GLN A 132 -2.94 -1.49 -8.21
CA GLN A 132 -3.35 -1.51 -6.82
C GLN A 132 -3.02 -2.87 -6.22
N PHE A 133 -2.57 -2.83 -4.99
CA PHE A 133 -2.29 -3.98 -4.16
C PHE A 133 -3.21 -3.91 -2.94
N ASP A 134 -3.94 -4.99 -2.71
CA ASP A 134 -4.80 -5.15 -1.54
C ASP A 134 -4.38 -6.39 -0.77
N ILE A 135 -4.15 -6.25 0.53
CA ILE A 135 -3.87 -7.37 1.42
C ILE A 135 -4.98 -7.50 2.46
N VAL A 136 -5.43 -8.74 2.68
CA VAL A 136 -6.40 -9.08 3.72
C VAL A 136 -5.80 -10.18 4.60
N LEU A 137 -5.75 -9.93 5.91
CA LEU A 137 -5.48 -10.98 6.90
C LEU A 137 -6.81 -11.40 7.50
N ASP A 138 -7.33 -12.55 7.08
CA ASP A 138 -8.64 -13.06 7.46
C ASP A 138 -8.47 -14.26 8.38
N HIS A 139 -8.85 -14.09 9.65
CA HIS A 139 -8.66 -15.06 10.72
C HIS A 139 -7.21 -15.55 10.84
N LEU A 140 -6.22 -14.69 10.62
CA LEU A 140 -4.79 -15.06 10.63
C LEU A 140 -4.28 -15.37 12.04
N ILE A 141 -4.46 -16.61 12.49
CA ILE A 141 -4.04 -17.13 13.78
C ILE A 141 -3.06 -18.27 13.56
N LEU A 142 -1.77 -17.97 13.72
CA LEU A 142 -0.69 -18.92 13.56
C LEU A 142 -0.10 -19.30 14.92
N ASN A 143 0.37 -20.54 15.04
CA ASN A 143 1.18 -20.98 16.18
C ASN A 143 2.67 -20.82 15.85
N LEU A 144 3.23 -19.68 16.22
CA LEU A 144 4.62 -19.32 15.90
C LEU A 144 5.62 -19.79 16.96
N THR A 145 5.17 -20.02 18.20
CA THR A 145 6.01 -20.38 19.35
C THR A 145 6.02 -21.89 19.65
N GLY A 146 5.17 -22.67 18.97
CA GLY A 146 5.05 -24.12 19.21
C GLY A 146 4.39 -24.47 20.54
N ALA A 147 3.86 -23.48 21.27
CA ALA A 147 3.10 -23.70 22.49
C ALA A 147 1.77 -24.40 22.16
N GLN A 148 1.34 -25.37 22.97
CA GLN A 148 0.00 -25.93 22.84
C GLN A 148 -1.03 -24.84 23.18
N LEU A 149 -1.78 -24.37 22.18
CA LEU A 149 -2.96 -23.53 22.38
C LEU A 149 -3.94 -24.34 23.23
N HIS A 150 -4.13 -23.96 24.49
CA HIS A 150 -5.07 -24.66 25.35
C HIS A 150 -6.48 -24.13 25.07
N ASN A 151 -7.36 -25.06 24.67
CA ASN A 151 -8.81 -24.96 24.48
C ASN A 151 -9.44 -23.54 24.52
N ASP A 152 -9.85 -23.08 23.33
CA ASP A 152 -10.92 -22.10 23.08
C ASP A 152 -10.77 -20.66 23.58
N GLU A 153 -9.69 -20.29 24.27
CA GLU A 153 -9.42 -18.87 24.52
C GLU A 153 -8.50 -18.29 23.44
N ILE A 154 -9.13 -17.72 22.40
CA ILE A 154 -8.52 -16.81 21.42
C ILE A 154 -8.23 -15.47 22.11
N THR A 155 -7.61 -15.50 23.29
CA THR A 155 -7.17 -14.33 24.05
C THR A 155 -5.71 -13.99 23.76
N ALA A 156 -4.92 -14.95 23.27
CA ALA A 156 -3.54 -14.74 22.88
C ALA A 156 -3.21 -15.42 21.53
N ILE A 157 -2.51 -14.71 20.65
CA ILE A 157 -1.96 -15.29 19.40
C ILE A 157 -0.49 -15.56 19.64
N SER A 158 -0.07 -16.82 19.49
CA SER A 158 1.31 -17.25 19.76
C SER A 158 1.83 -16.90 21.18
N GLY A 159 0.94 -16.73 22.15
CA GLY A 159 1.28 -16.35 23.53
C GLY A 159 1.36 -14.84 23.79
N PHE A 160 1.07 -13.99 22.80
CA PHE A 160 0.96 -12.54 22.99
C PHE A 160 -0.45 -12.15 23.42
N GLU A 161 -0.55 -11.43 24.55
CA GLU A 161 -1.82 -10.93 25.10
C GLU A 161 -2.43 -9.81 24.24
N ASN A 162 -1.57 -8.96 23.64
CA ASN A 162 -1.98 -7.82 22.82
C ASN A 162 -1.43 -7.95 21.38
N PRO A 163 -1.84 -8.98 20.62
CA PRO A 163 -1.22 -9.29 19.34
C PRO A 163 -1.66 -8.32 18.24
N ARG A 164 -0.71 -7.76 17.51
CA ARG A 164 -0.93 -6.99 16.28
C ARG A 164 -0.05 -7.49 15.16
N TRP A 165 -0.55 -7.38 13.93
CA TRP A 165 0.23 -7.67 12.74
C TRP A 165 0.88 -6.40 12.19
N ALA A 166 2.08 -6.56 11.67
CA ALA A 166 2.76 -5.61 10.81
C ALA A 166 3.33 -6.32 9.59
N MET A 167 3.72 -5.53 8.60
CA MET A 167 4.27 -6.00 7.34
C MET A 167 5.55 -5.23 7.03
N GLU A 168 6.61 -5.94 6.70
CA GLU A 168 7.83 -5.36 6.15
C GLU A 168 7.65 -5.19 4.63
N LEU A 169 7.84 -3.96 4.15
CA LEU A 169 7.87 -3.59 2.74
C LEU A 169 9.26 -3.12 2.39
N VAL A 170 9.75 -3.57 1.25
CA VAL A 170 11.04 -3.17 0.68
C VAL A 170 10.79 -2.54 -0.69
N PRO A 171 10.44 -1.24 -0.77
CA PRO A 171 10.42 -0.54 -2.04
C PRO A 171 11.83 -0.37 -2.59
N PHE A 172 11.95 -0.50 -3.91
CA PHE A 172 13.20 -0.33 -4.65
C PHE A 172 12.96 0.48 -5.94
N SER A 173 13.93 1.32 -6.31
CA SER A 173 13.92 2.11 -7.55
C SER A 173 15.25 1.97 -8.32
N MET A 174 15.19 2.20 -9.63
CA MET A 174 16.37 2.17 -10.51
C MET A 174 17.35 3.34 -10.26
N GLU A 175 16.98 4.31 -9.41
CA GLU A 175 17.84 5.43 -9.05
C GLU A 175 19.15 4.95 -8.44
N ASP A 176 20.25 5.64 -8.76
CA ASP A 176 21.57 5.30 -8.21
C ASP A 176 21.66 5.77 -6.76
N LYS A 177 21.91 4.84 -5.85
CA LYS A 177 22.02 5.11 -4.42
C LYS A 177 23.14 6.08 -4.07
N ASP A 178 24.18 6.17 -4.91
CA ASP A 178 25.34 7.02 -4.67
C ASP A 178 25.14 8.46 -5.21
N ASP A 179 24.20 8.67 -6.14
CA ASP A 179 23.93 9.98 -6.77
C ASP A 179 22.78 10.75 -6.11
N VAL A 180 21.99 10.09 -5.24
CA VAL A 180 20.76 10.66 -4.68
C VAL A 180 20.96 10.97 -3.18
N ASP A 181 21.11 12.26 -2.86
CA ASP A 181 21.25 12.77 -1.49
C ASP A 181 20.04 12.49 -0.59
N GLU A 182 18.85 12.26 -1.17
CA GLU A 182 17.59 11.98 -0.48
C GLU A 182 16.85 10.82 -1.16
N GLY A 183 16.81 9.64 -0.53
CA GLY A 183 16.06 8.48 -1.04
C GLY A 183 14.54 8.71 -1.05
N TYR A 184 13.79 7.78 -0.47
CA TYR A 184 12.33 7.89 -0.42
C TYR A 184 11.86 9.05 0.48
N THR A 185 10.84 9.77 0.02
CA THR A 185 10.20 10.85 0.78
C THR A 185 8.77 10.49 1.13
N TYR A 186 8.43 10.62 2.41
CA TYR A 186 7.07 10.49 2.92
C TYR A 186 6.37 11.84 2.95
N ALA A 187 5.13 11.88 2.47
CA ALA A 187 4.26 13.05 2.59
C ALA A 187 2.82 12.63 2.89
N THR A 188 2.11 13.48 3.64
CA THR A 188 0.68 13.36 3.87
C THR A 188 0.00 14.59 3.28
N PHE A 189 -0.95 14.35 2.37
CA PHE A 189 -1.78 15.37 1.76
C PHE A 189 -3.18 15.33 2.34
N LYS A 190 -3.77 16.52 2.57
CA LYS A 190 -5.17 16.63 2.98
C LYS A 190 -6.07 16.64 1.74
N SER A 191 -6.90 15.61 1.61
CA SER A 191 -8.10 15.65 0.78
C SER A 191 -9.14 16.55 1.45
N LEU A 192 -9.74 17.44 0.69
CA LEU A 192 -10.84 18.29 1.17
C LEU A 192 -12.21 17.61 1.07
N ASP A 193 -12.23 16.37 0.58
CA ASP A 193 -13.43 15.60 0.28
C ASP A 193 -13.25 14.14 0.73
N ASP A 194 -14.30 13.57 1.31
CA ASP A 194 -14.40 12.18 1.76
C ASP A 194 -15.49 11.40 1.03
N GLU A 195 -16.08 11.94 -0.05
CA GLU A 195 -17.14 11.26 -0.84
C GLU A 195 -16.77 9.81 -1.19
N HIS A 196 -15.49 9.58 -1.52
CA HIS A 196 -14.97 8.28 -1.91
C HIS A 196 -14.32 7.49 -0.75
N SER A 197 -14.20 8.07 0.43
CA SER A 197 -13.67 7.38 1.62
C SER A 197 -14.19 8.07 2.86
N PRO A 198 -15.44 7.78 3.26
CA PRO A 198 -16.11 8.50 4.33
C PRO A 198 -15.23 8.60 5.58
N GLY A 199 -15.09 9.79 6.14
CA GLY A 199 -14.29 10.03 7.35
C GLY A 199 -12.76 10.05 7.17
N VAL A 200 -12.24 9.77 5.96
CA VAL A 200 -10.80 9.74 5.69
C VAL A 200 -10.41 10.90 4.77
N PHE A 201 -9.79 11.92 5.35
CA PHE A 201 -9.41 13.16 4.65
C PHE A 201 -7.92 13.27 4.33
N ASN A 202 -7.15 12.19 4.50
CA ASN A 202 -5.71 12.20 4.24
C ASN A 202 -5.38 11.16 3.17
N VAL A 203 -4.34 11.46 2.39
CA VAL A 203 -3.68 10.54 1.47
C VAL A 203 -2.20 10.58 1.83
N ASP A 204 -1.63 9.42 2.12
CA ASP A 204 -0.22 9.28 2.41
C ASP A 204 0.50 8.74 1.18
N GLU A 205 1.72 9.24 0.97
CA GLU A 205 2.51 8.96 -0.21
C GLU A 205 3.97 8.73 0.16
N ILE A 206 4.57 7.75 -0.50
CA ILE A 206 6.02 7.58 -0.57
C ILE A 206 6.44 7.79 -2.01
N THR A 207 7.32 8.75 -2.25
CA THR A 207 7.81 9.09 -3.60
C THR A 207 9.32 8.92 -3.70
N THR A 208 9.74 8.49 -4.88
CA THR A 208 11.14 8.52 -5.32
C THR A 208 11.60 9.94 -5.61
N PHE A 209 12.92 10.16 -5.65
CA PHE A 209 13.49 11.49 -5.91
C PHE A 209 13.06 12.02 -7.29
N LEU A 210 13.17 11.20 -8.33
CA LEU A 210 12.87 11.59 -9.70
C LEU A 210 11.36 11.86 -9.91
N SER A 211 10.48 11.17 -9.18
CA SER A 211 9.03 11.43 -9.23
C SER A 211 8.72 12.89 -8.85
N ARG A 212 9.41 13.40 -7.81
CA ARG A 212 9.28 14.80 -7.35
C ARG A 212 9.90 15.81 -8.33
N GLN A 213 11.11 15.54 -8.82
CA GLN A 213 11.89 16.53 -9.58
C GLN A 213 11.52 16.59 -11.07
N THR A 214 11.30 15.44 -11.67
CA THR A 214 11.23 15.31 -13.14
C THR A 214 9.92 14.72 -13.63
N LYS A 215 8.98 14.43 -12.72
CA LYS A 215 7.71 13.74 -13.03
C LYS A 215 7.92 12.34 -13.62
N HIS A 216 9.10 11.78 -13.48
CA HIS A 216 9.49 10.46 -13.98
C HIS A 216 10.03 9.73 -12.76
N GLY A 217 9.38 8.68 -12.26
CA GLY A 217 9.79 8.08 -11.00
C GLY A 217 8.79 7.05 -10.54
N GLY A 218 8.93 6.56 -9.32
CA GLY A 218 7.98 5.66 -8.66
C GLY A 218 7.29 6.30 -7.48
N TYR A 219 6.09 5.80 -7.17
CA TYR A 219 5.35 6.17 -5.98
C TYR A 219 4.57 5.00 -5.38
N LEU A 220 4.35 5.07 -4.07
CA LEU A 220 3.31 4.36 -3.32
C LEU A 220 2.34 5.40 -2.78
N GLN A 221 1.03 5.13 -2.84
CA GLN A 221 0.00 6.02 -2.32
C GLN A 221 -1.09 5.18 -1.65
N TRP A 222 -1.54 5.56 -0.47
CA TRP A 222 -2.66 4.92 0.20
C TRP A 222 -3.43 5.95 1.03
N ARG A 223 -4.63 5.57 1.46
CA ARG A 223 -5.36 6.30 2.50
C ARG A 223 -5.02 5.66 3.84
N PRO A 224 -4.76 6.44 4.92
CA PRO A 224 -4.39 5.90 6.23
C PRO A 224 -5.61 5.30 6.92
N VAL A 225 -6.12 4.19 6.37
CA VAL A 225 -7.25 3.44 6.86
C VAL A 225 -7.02 1.96 6.57
N SER A 226 -7.35 1.14 7.55
CA SER A 226 -7.49 -0.30 7.44
C SER A 226 -8.89 -0.66 7.92
N TYR A 227 -9.46 -1.73 7.39
CA TYR A 227 -10.78 -2.20 7.79
C TYR A 227 -10.71 -3.51 8.57
N LEU A 228 -11.50 -3.57 9.63
CA LEU A 228 -11.63 -4.69 10.56
C LEU A 228 -12.74 -5.67 10.17
N THR A 229 -13.45 -5.41 9.07
CA THR A 229 -14.51 -6.28 8.53
C THR A 229 -14.46 -6.32 7.01
N SER A 230 -15.01 -7.39 6.42
CA SER A 230 -14.96 -7.61 4.97
C SER A 230 -15.79 -6.63 4.13
N ASP A 231 -16.83 -6.04 4.72
CA ASP A 231 -17.66 -5.01 4.10
C ASP A 231 -17.01 -3.61 4.11
N ARG A 232 -15.88 -3.46 4.80
CA ARG A 232 -15.09 -2.22 4.89
C ARG A 232 -15.89 -1.02 5.40
N ASP A 233 -16.75 -1.25 6.40
CA ASP A 233 -17.45 -0.15 7.09
C ASP A 233 -16.45 0.73 7.86
N ILE A 234 -16.56 2.04 7.70
CA ILE A 234 -15.75 3.03 8.43
C ILE A 234 -15.89 2.91 9.94
N ASN A 235 -17.05 2.47 10.45
CA ASN A 235 -17.25 2.24 11.89
C ASN A 235 -16.41 1.07 12.42
N HIS A 236 -15.95 0.21 11.53
CA HIS A 236 -15.08 -0.92 11.81
C HIS A 236 -13.74 -0.72 11.09
N SER A 237 -13.14 0.45 11.27
CA SER A 237 -11.82 0.78 10.73
C SER A 237 -10.78 0.94 11.83
N THR A 238 -9.52 0.92 11.42
CA THR A 238 -8.32 1.19 12.22
C THR A 238 -7.28 1.87 11.34
N PHE A 239 -6.09 2.14 11.87
CA PHE A 239 -5.03 2.86 11.16
C PHE A 239 -3.83 1.97 10.80
N PRO A 240 -3.30 2.05 9.57
CA PRO A 240 -1.94 1.62 9.28
C PRO A 240 -0.96 2.66 9.83
N ASN A 241 0.00 2.23 10.64
CA ASN A 241 1.07 3.04 11.19
C ASN A 241 2.37 2.68 10.47
N ILE A 242 3.05 3.68 9.91
CA ILE A 242 4.30 3.49 9.19
C ILE A 242 5.44 4.06 10.02
N ASN A 243 6.57 3.34 10.03
CA ASN A 243 7.80 3.90 10.56
C ASN A 243 8.27 5.09 9.69
N HIS A 244 8.61 6.21 10.33
CA HIS A 244 9.08 7.40 9.60
C HIS A 244 10.59 7.37 9.34
N THR A 245 11.25 6.27 9.70
CA THR A 245 12.66 6.01 9.38
C THR A 245 12.71 5.08 8.18
N PHE A 246 13.39 5.51 7.12
CA PHE A 246 13.59 4.73 5.90
C PHE A 246 15.05 4.28 5.81
N PRO A 247 15.47 3.29 6.61
CA PRO A 247 16.82 2.77 6.55
C PRO A 247 17.06 2.04 5.23
N SER A 248 18.21 2.33 4.61
CA SER A 248 18.64 1.63 3.41
C SER A 248 18.75 0.12 3.64
N LEU A 249 18.45 -0.65 2.60
CA LEU A 249 18.67 -2.09 2.58
C LEU A 249 20.16 -2.35 2.36
N GLU A 250 20.86 -2.78 3.41
CA GLU A 250 22.31 -3.04 3.34
C GLU A 250 22.65 -4.50 2.98
N GLU A 251 21.80 -5.45 3.35
CA GLU A 251 22.07 -6.89 3.26
C GLU A 251 20.91 -7.64 2.59
N LEU A 252 21.25 -8.70 1.84
CA LEU A 252 20.32 -9.56 1.08
C LEU A 252 20.20 -10.94 1.74
N ASP A 253 19.60 -10.97 2.92
CA ASP A 253 19.34 -12.21 3.64
C ASP A 253 18.03 -12.87 3.19
N GLU A 254 17.78 -14.10 3.65
CA GLU A 254 16.45 -14.67 3.55
C GLU A 254 15.48 -13.86 4.43
N PRO A 255 14.27 -13.51 3.93
CA PRO A 255 13.65 -14.01 2.71
C PRO A 255 13.79 -13.11 1.46
N ILE A 256 14.43 -11.93 1.54
CA ILE A 256 14.48 -10.99 0.40
C ILE A 256 15.22 -11.58 -0.81
N ASN A 257 16.25 -12.40 -0.59
CA ASN A 257 16.99 -13.08 -1.66
C ASN A 257 16.20 -14.21 -2.36
N LYS A 258 15.02 -14.59 -1.85
CA LYS A 258 14.08 -15.52 -2.51
C LYS A 258 12.93 -14.80 -3.23
N SER A 259 12.92 -13.46 -3.20
CA SER A 259 11.87 -12.65 -3.82
C SER A 259 12.04 -12.53 -5.33
N LEU A 260 10.94 -12.19 -6.02
CA LEU A 260 10.98 -11.84 -7.44
C LEU A 260 11.88 -10.61 -7.70
N ALA A 261 11.97 -9.68 -6.74
CA ALA A 261 12.87 -8.53 -6.85
C ALA A 261 14.34 -8.98 -6.95
N PHE A 262 14.75 -9.96 -6.14
CA PHE A 262 16.10 -10.54 -6.23
C PHE A 262 16.29 -11.32 -7.54
N ALA A 263 15.28 -12.08 -7.97
CA ALA A 263 15.33 -12.79 -9.25
C ALA A 263 15.55 -11.85 -10.45
N VAL A 264 15.08 -10.60 -10.37
CA VAL A 264 15.30 -9.57 -11.41
C VAL A 264 16.63 -8.83 -11.23
N PHE A 265 16.89 -8.30 -10.03
CA PHE A 265 17.96 -7.32 -9.80
C PHE A 265 19.19 -7.88 -9.09
N GLY A 266 19.06 -9.03 -8.41
CA GLY A 266 20.11 -9.65 -7.62
C GLY A 266 20.74 -8.69 -6.61
N GLU A 267 22.08 -8.71 -6.56
CA GLU A 267 22.85 -7.82 -5.66
C GLU A 267 22.71 -6.33 -5.98
N ASN A 268 22.15 -5.94 -7.14
CA ASN A 268 21.95 -4.53 -7.46
C ASN A 268 20.94 -3.86 -6.51
N LEU A 269 20.04 -4.64 -5.88
CA LEU A 269 19.11 -4.12 -4.87
C LEU A 269 19.81 -3.37 -3.73
N VAL A 270 21.02 -3.79 -3.35
CA VAL A 270 21.81 -3.16 -2.28
C VAL A 270 23.04 -2.41 -2.79
N ARG A 271 23.54 -2.78 -3.98
CA ARG A 271 24.77 -2.19 -4.52
C ARG A 271 24.56 -0.92 -5.35
N ARG A 272 23.43 -0.81 -6.06
CA ARG A 272 23.20 0.27 -7.04
C ARG A 272 21.87 0.97 -6.86
N MET A 273 20.82 0.20 -6.57
CA MET A 273 19.45 0.71 -6.48
C MET A 273 19.21 1.36 -5.13
N VAL A 274 18.34 2.37 -5.10
CA VAL A 274 17.76 2.87 -3.86
C VAL A 274 16.73 1.85 -3.39
N SER A 275 17.01 1.18 -2.27
CA SER A 275 16.10 0.24 -1.62
C SER A 275 16.04 0.55 -0.12
N THR A 276 14.86 0.63 0.47
CA THR A 276 14.68 0.91 1.90
C THR A 276 13.78 -0.13 2.56
N LYS A 277 13.91 -0.31 3.87
CA LYS A 277 12.93 -1.07 4.66
C LYS A 277 11.87 -0.13 5.23
N ILE A 278 10.61 -0.53 5.12
CA ILE A 278 9.44 0.16 5.66
C ILE A 278 8.64 -0.88 6.44
N ILE A 279 8.14 -0.51 7.60
CA ILE A 279 7.27 -1.37 8.40
C ILE A 279 5.92 -0.69 8.53
N VAL A 280 4.87 -1.42 8.19
CA VAL A 280 3.48 -0.98 8.29
C VAL A 280 2.80 -1.85 9.33
N SER A 281 2.48 -1.30 10.50
CA SER A 281 1.73 -1.99 11.56
C SER A 281 0.26 -1.58 11.57
N TYR A 282 -0.63 -2.53 11.83
CA TYR A 282 -2.07 -2.29 11.79
C TYR A 282 -2.63 -2.14 13.20
N GLY A 283 -3.29 -1.02 13.48
CA GLY A 283 -3.93 -0.82 14.77
C GLY A 283 -4.09 0.62 15.22
N GLU A 284 -5.02 0.83 16.11
CA GLU A 284 -5.16 2.06 16.87
C GLU A 284 -5.47 1.75 18.34
N PRO A 285 -5.20 2.68 19.27
CA PRO A 285 -5.50 2.47 20.68
C PRO A 285 -6.97 2.11 20.90
N LYS A 286 -7.21 1.07 21.71
CA LYS A 286 -8.53 0.58 22.13
C LYS A 286 -9.38 -0.09 21.05
N ASP A 287 -8.77 -0.54 19.95
CA ASP A 287 -9.45 -1.35 18.92
C ASP A 287 -9.55 -2.85 19.29
N ASN A 288 -9.11 -3.24 20.49
CA ASN A 288 -9.02 -4.62 20.98
C ASN A 288 -8.02 -5.50 20.21
N PHE A 289 -6.99 -4.89 19.61
CA PHE A 289 -5.92 -5.59 18.92
C PHE A 289 -6.44 -6.46 17.76
N TYR A 290 -5.58 -7.33 17.21
CA TYR A 290 -6.02 -8.24 16.15
C TYR A 290 -7.00 -9.31 16.66
N THR A 291 -7.01 -9.63 17.96
CA THR A 291 -7.93 -10.63 18.54
C THR A 291 -9.39 -10.17 18.54
N GLY A 292 -9.65 -8.86 18.57
CA GLY A 292 -11.00 -8.29 18.56
C GLY A 292 -11.78 -8.58 17.28
N SER A 293 -11.18 -8.32 16.12
CA SER A 293 -11.81 -8.53 14.81
C SER A 293 -11.33 -9.80 14.09
N LYS A 294 -10.07 -10.19 14.32
CA LYS A 294 -9.35 -11.23 13.55
C LYS A 294 -9.35 -10.95 12.06
N TYR A 295 -9.42 -9.67 11.71
CA TYR A 295 -9.53 -9.22 10.34
C TYR A 295 -8.88 -7.84 10.23
N THR A 296 -8.02 -7.66 9.24
CA THR A 296 -7.44 -6.36 8.89
C THR A 296 -7.18 -6.32 7.39
N THR A 297 -7.26 -5.14 6.79
CA THR A 297 -7.04 -4.94 5.36
C THR A 297 -6.15 -3.74 5.12
N TRP A 298 -5.39 -3.75 4.04
CA TRP A 298 -4.69 -2.55 3.63
C TRP A 298 -4.56 -2.51 2.12
N THR A 299 -4.91 -1.36 1.56
CA THR A 299 -4.90 -1.12 0.12
C THR A 299 -3.92 -0.02 -0.18
N LEU A 300 -3.04 -0.25 -1.15
CA LEU A 300 -2.11 0.75 -1.67
C LEU A 300 -2.17 0.76 -3.20
N ALA A 301 -2.01 1.95 -3.77
CA ALA A 301 -1.71 2.15 -5.18
C ALA A 301 -0.20 2.31 -5.34
N TYR A 302 0.37 1.70 -6.38
CA TYR A 302 1.77 1.87 -6.75
C TYR A 302 1.87 2.08 -8.25
N GLY A 303 2.81 2.93 -8.67
CA GLY A 303 2.91 3.26 -10.08
C GLY A 303 4.20 3.96 -10.46
N VAL A 304 4.32 4.21 -11.75
CA VAL A 304 5.39 5.03 -12.33
C VAL A 304 4.83 6.39 -12.73
N GLY A 305 5.59 7.45 -12.51
CA GLY A 305 5.20 8.83 -12.80
C GLY A 305 4.92 9.62 -11.53
N ILE A 306 3.83 10.38 -11.55
CA ILE A 306 3.38 11.25 -10.46
C ILE A 306 2.20 10.55 -9.76
N PRO A 307 2.14 10.55 -8.42
CA PRO A 307 0.94 10.16 -7.70
C PRO A 307 -0.29 10.92 -8.21
N PRO A 308 -1.45 10.26 -8.38
CA PRO A 308 -2.67 10.95 -8.77
C PRO A 308 -3.14 11.90 -7.65
N GLU A 309 -3.53 13.12 -8.02
CA GLU A 309 -4.03 14.11 -7.09
C GLU A 309 -5.54 13.98 -6.86
N GLU A 310 -5.98 14.14 -5.62
CA GLU A 310 -7.39 14.18 -5.26
C GLU A 310 -8.03 15.51 -5.71
N THR A 311 -9.06 15.43 -6.57
CA THR A 311 -9.86 16.59 -7.00
C THR A 311 -11.17 16.66 -6.23
N PHE A 312 -11.75 17.86 -6.11
CA PHE A 312 -13.08 18.02 -5.52
C PHE A 312 -14.14 17.19 -6.25
N SER A 313 -15.05 16.58 -5.48
CA SER A 313 -16.28 16.03 -6.04
C SER A 313 -17.04 17.07 -6.84
N THR A 314 -17.72 16.59 -7.88
CA THR A 314 -18.72 17.39 -8.61
C THR A 314 -19.78 17.96 -7.66
N LEU A 315 -20.17 17.21 -6.63
CA LEU A 315 -21.13 17.67 -5.62
C LEU A 315 -20.56 18.85 -4.82
N VAL A 316 -19.34 18.72 -4.29
CA VAL A 316 -18.68 19.78 -3.51
C VAL A 316 -18.51 21.03 -4.36
N ILE A 317 -18.10 20.89 -5.63
CA ILE A 317 -18.01 21.99 -6.59
C ILE A 317 -19.36 22.67 -6.77
N ILE A 318 -20.46 21.92 -6.91
CA ILE A 318 -21.81 22.47 -7.04
C ILE A 318 -22.22 23.23 -5.77
N VAL A 319 -22.01 22.65 -4.59
CA VAL A 319 -22.37 23.28 -3.30
C VAL A 319 -21.60 24.58 -3.09
N ILE A 320 -20.28 24.58 -3.35
CA ILE A 320 -19.46 25.80 -3.27
C ILE A 320 -19.93 26.83 -4.31
N SER A 321 -20.22 26.39 -5.54
CA SER A 321 -20.68 27.27 -6.62
C SER A 321 -22.02 27.92 -6.30
N LEU A 322 -22.97 27.20 -5.71
CA LEU A 322 -24.26 27.76 -5.28
C LEU A 322 -24.12 28.62 -4.02
N GLY A 323 -23.35 28.16 -3.04
CA GLY A 323 -23.18 28.80 -1.74
C GLY A 323 -22.41 30.12 -1.81
N ILE A 324 -21.39 30.22 -2.65
CA ILE A 324 -20.60 31.44 -2.84
C ILE A 324 -21.07 32.21 -4.08
N GLY A 325 -21.34 31.50 -5.18
CA GLY A 325 -21.66 32.15 -6.46
C GLY A 325 -22.94 32.99 -6.40
N ILE A 326 -23.99 32.50 -5.74
CA ILE A 326 -25.26 33.26 -5.61
C ILE A 326 -25.05 34.54 -4.78
N PRO A 327 -24.49 34.49 -3.55
CA PRO A 327 -24.18 35.72 -2.81
C PRO A 327 -23.27 36.69 -3.55
N SER A 328 -22.20 36.21 -4.19
CA SER A 328 -21.30 37.06 -4.97
C SER A 328 -22.01 37.77 -6.12
N LEU A 329 -22.89 37.08 -6.85
CA LEU A 329 -23.73 37.68 -7.89
C LEU A 329 -24.64 38.78 -7.33
N VAL A 330 -25.29 38.52 -6.20
CA VAL A 330 -26.16 39.51 -5.53
C VAL A 330 -25.35 40.75 -5.13
N PHE A 331 -24.14 40.58 -4.59
CA PHE A 331 -23.27 41.70 -4.23
C PHE A 331 -22.81 42.51 -5.45
N VAL A 332 -22.44 41.85 -6.55
CA VAL A 332 -21.98 42.53 -7.77
C VAL A 332 -23.12 43.31 -8.43
N VAL A 333 -24.30 42.68 -8.59
CA VAL A 333 -25.47 43.33 -9.21
C VAL A 333 -25.99 44.45 -8.30
N GLY A 334 -26.14 44.18 -7.00
CA GLY A 334 -26.58 45.16 -6.02
C GLY A 334 -25.61 46.35 -5.92
N GLY A 335 -24.30 46.07 -5.85
CA GLY A 335 -23.26 47.09 -5.82
C GLY A 335 -23.22 47.95 -7.09
N SER A 336 -23.32 47.31 -8.26
CA SER A 336 -23.38 47.99 -9.56
C SER A 336 -24.61 48.87 -9.69
N PHE A 337 -25.77 48.37 -9.23
CA PHE A 337 -27.03 49.13 -9.25
C PHE A 337 -26.94 50.37 -8.35
N VAL A 338 -26.43 50.22 -7.12
CA VAL A 338 -26.23 51.33 -6.19
C VAL A 338 -25.21 52.33 -6.74
N GLY A 339 -24.11 51.85 -7.31
CA GLY A 339 -23.09 52.68 -7.95
C GLY A 339 -23.65 53.50 -9.13
N TYR A 340 -24.38 52.84 -10.04
CA TYR A 340 -25.05 53.50 -11.16
C TYR A 340 -26.03 54.58 -10.68
N ARG A 341 -26.86 54.28 -9.69
CA ARG A 341 -27.82 55.25 -9.15
C ARG A 341 -27.10 56.49 -8.59
N LYS A 342 -26.03 56.29 -7.82
CA LYS A 342 -25.25 57.37 -7.20
C LYS A 342 -24.50 58.23 -8.21
N CYS A 343 -24.10 57.68 -9.36
CA CYS A 343 -23.52 58.44 -10.47
C CYS A 343 -24.57 59.23 -11.26
N ARG A 344 -25.83 58.81 -11.26
CA ARG A 344 -26.94 59.52 -11.92
C ARG A 344 -27.51 60.65 -11.07
N ASP A 345 -27.42 60.52 -9.75
CA ASP A 345 -27.89 61.52 -8.77
C ASP A 345 -26.82 62.61 -8.49
N LYS A 346 -25.65 62.53 -9.13
CA LYS A 346 -24.65 63.60 -9.23
C LYS A 346 -24.73 64.25 -10.60
#